data_AF-A0A947II22-F1
#
_entry.id   AF-A0A947II22-F1
#
_cell.length_a   1.000
_cell.length_b   1.000
_cell.length_c   1.000
_cell.angle_alpha   90.00
_cell.angle_beta   90.00
_cell.angle_gamma   90.00
#
_symmetry.space_group_name_H-M   'P 1'
#
loop_
_entity.id
_entity.type
_entity.pdbx_description
1 polymer ?
#
loop_
_entity_poly.entity_id
_entity_poly.type
_entity_poly.pdbx_seq_one_letter_code
_entity_poly.pdbx_strand_id
1 'polypeptide(L)'
;MSTEEQSQEFAIPEVDLSVETLLAAAMDATGLQDFGDASFREPLNVLVQALNEEADLNPGGRFGQYQRILNILINRLRVEAWIDKHPEILDEEINSPVVIIGLQRTGSTFFHRILAADTRFYAPLWYEVRNPAPELDWDFSGKDARITSAEAEVAGMLAANPELAAIHPMDP
;
A
#
# COMPACT_ATOMS: atom_id res chain seq x y z
N MET A 1 -23.72 -34.07 -16.89
CA MET A 1 -22.99 -33.06 -17.69
C MET A 1 -22.05 -32.36 -16.73
N SER A 2 -20.78 -32.72 -16.80
CA SER A 2 -19.70 -32.22 -15.95
C SER A 2 -19.29 -30.86 -16.48
N THR A 3 -19.40 -29.80 -15.68
CA THR A 3 -18.83 -28.50 -16.02
C THR A 3 -17.41 -28.50 -15.51
N GLU A 4 -16.46 -28.76 -16.40
CA GLU A 4 -15.03 -28.55 -16.14
C GLU A 4 -14.81 -27.05 -15.94
N GLU A 5 -14.54 -26.65 -14.69
CA GLU A 5 -13.96 -25.35 -14.38
C GLU A 5 -12.59 -25.27 -15.06
N GLN A 6 -12.54 -24.54 -16.17
CA GLN A 6 -11.28 -24.17 -16.81
C GLN A 6 -10.54 -23.22 -15.86
N SER A 7 -9.62 -23.76 -15.07
CA SER A 7 -8.61 -22.99 -14.36
C SER A 7 -7.71 -22.33 -15.40
N GLN A 8 -7.94 -21.05 -15.69
CA GLN A 8 -6.98 -20.26 -16.46
C GLN A 8 -5.66 -20.22 -15.68
N GLU A 9 -4.62 -20.79 -16.27
CA GLU A 9 -3.26 -20.77 -15.72
C GLU A 9 -2.71 -19.35 -15.87
N PHE A 10 -2.87 -18.53 -14.84
CA PHE A 10 -2.28 -17.20 -14.78
C PHE A 10 -0.76 -17.35 -14.61
N ALA A 11 -0.01 -17.13 -15.69
CA ALA A 11 1.45 -17.08 -15.62
C ALA A 11 1.89 -15.89 -14.76
N ILE A 12 2.63 -16.17 -13.68
CA ILE A 12 3.17 -15.14 -12.80
C ILE A 12 4.34 -14.45 -13.53
N PRO A 13 4.31 -13.13 -13.72
CA PRO A 13 5.40 -12.42 -14.37
C PRO A 13 6.72 -12.60 -13.61
N GLU A 14 7.79 -12.89 -14.33
CA GLU A 14 9.14 -12.84 -13.77
C GLU A 14 9.53 -11.38 -13.53
N VAL A 15 10.01 -11.08 -12.33
CA VAL A 15 10.39 -9.72 -11.93
C VAL A 15 11.80 -9.69 -11.36
N ASP A 16 12.53 -8.64 -11.72
CA ASP A 16 13.79 -8.31 -11.07
C ASP A 16 13.53 -7.50 -9.79
N LEU A 17 13.81 -8.12 -8.65
CA LEU A 17 13.71 -7.51 -7.34
C LEU A 17 15.06 -6.90 -6.94
N SER A 18 15.46 -5.86 -7.65
CA SER A 18 16.62 -5.02 -7.34
C SER A 18 16.16 -3.60 -7.00
N VAL A 19 16.96 -2.88 -6.21
CA VAL A 19 16.62 -1.51 -5.80
C VAL A 19 16.58 -0.58 -7.01
N GLU A 20 17.51 -0.74 -7.95
CA GLU A 20 17.59 0.04 -9.18
C GLU A 20 16.34 -0.14 -10.04
N THR A 21 15.92 -1.39 -10.25
CA THR A 21 14.72 -1.70 -11.04
C THR A 21 13.46 -1.16 -10.37
N LEU A 22 13.34 -1.28 -9.03
CA LEU A 22 12.20 -0.77 -8.29
C LEU A 22 12.09 0.77 -8.34
N LEU A 23 13.23 1.47 -8.19
CA LEU A 23 13.27 2.93 -8.29
C LEU A 23 12.94 3.39 -9.72
N ALA A 24 13.52 2.76 -10.74
CA ALA A 24 13.25 3.07 -12.14
C ALA A 24 11.76 2.86 -12.47
N ALA A 25 11.19 1.72 -12.09
CA ALA A 25 9.78 1.43 -12.32
C ALA A 25 8.85 2.44 -11.61
N ALA A 26 9.19 2.91 -10.41
CA ALA A 26 8.41 3.92 -9.71
C ALA A 26 8.45 5.28 -10.44
N MET A 27 9.62 5.68 -10.94
CA MET A 27 9.76 6.90 -11.74
C MET A 27 8.99 6.80 -13.05
N ASP A 28 9.08 5.66 -13.76
CA ASP A 28 8.36 5.43 -15.01
C ASP A 28 6.84 5.45 -14.79
N ALA A 29 6.35 4.86 -13.71
CA ALA A 29 4.93 4.81 -13.39
C ALA A 29 4.32 6.17 -13.05
N THR A 30 5.12 7.13 -12.57
CA THR A 30 4.64 8.42 -12.06
C THR A 30 5.08 9.62 -12.89
N GLY A 31 6.16 9.50 -13.67
CA GLY A 31 6.86 10.62 -14.28
C GLY A 31 7.64 11.50 -13.29
N LEU A 32 7.73 11.10 -12.02
CA LEU A 32 8.38 11.84 -10.93
C LEU A 32 9.75 11.25 -10.63
N GLN A 33 10.66 12.05 -10.08
CA GLN A 33 12.05 11.64 -9.80
C GLN A 33 12.53 12.02 -8.39
N ASP A 34 11.81 12.89 -7.69
CA ASP A 34 12.17 13.33 -6.35
C ASP A 34 11.56 12.40 -5.29
N PHE A 35 12.43 11.61 -4.66
CA PHE A 35 12.06 10.74 -3.54
C PHE A 35 12.29 11.41 -2.18
N GLY A 36 12.60 12.71 -2.16
CA GLY A 36 12.88 13.46 -0.95
C GLY A 36 14.12 12.94 -0.22
N ASP A 37 14.03 12.88 1.11
CA ASP A 37 15.13 12.45 1.97
C ASP A 37 15.68 11.07 1.59
N ALA A 38 17.02 10.91 1.58
CA ALA A 38 17.67 9.69 1.09
C ALA A 38 17.74 8.56 2.12
N SER A 39 17.31 8.76 3.38
CA SER A 39 17.43 7.78 4.46
C SER A 39 16.69 6.48 4.20
N PHE A 40 15.65 6.46 3.35
CA PHE A 40 14.93 5.23 3.00
C PHE A 40 15.76 4.25 2.17
N ARG A 41 16.84 4.69 1.52
CA ARG A 41 17.62 3.87 0.59
C ARG A 41 18.35 2.73 1.30
N GLU A 42 18.92 3.00 2.48
CA GLU A 42 19.61 1.98 3.27
C GLU A 42 18.68 0.85 3.74
N PRO A 43 17.55 1.11 4.42
CA PRO A 43 16.64 0.04 4.83
C PRO A 43 15.97 -0.65 3.63
N LEU A 44 15.77 0.05 2.50
CA LEU A 44 15.30 -0.57 1.26
C LEU A 44 16.31 -1.60 0.71
N ASN A 45 17.60 -1.26 0.69
CA ASN A 45 18.65 -2.19 0.28
C ASN A 45 18.68 -3.43 1.18
N VAL A 46 18.63 -3.23 2.50
CA VAL A 46 18.60 -4.33 3.47
C VAL A 46 17.37 -5.22 3.27
N LEU A 47 16.19 -4.62 3.08
CA LEU A 47 14.96 -5.37 2.81
C LEU A 47 15.07 -6.19 1.52
N VAL A 48 15.50 -5.58 0.42
CA VAL A 48 15.63 -6.26 -0.87
C VAL A 48 16.66 -7.38 -0.81
N GLN A 49 17.78 -7.17 -0.12
CA GLN A 49 18.77 -8.22 0.11
C GLN A 49 18.16 -9.40 0.88
N ALA A 50 17.50 -9.16 2.02
CA ALA A 50 16.88 -10.21 2.81
C ALA A 50 15.79 -10.97 2.02
N LEU A 51 15.01 -10.28 1.19
CA LEU A 51 14.00 -10.91 0.32
C LEU A 51 14.64 -11.82 -0.74
N ASN A 52 15.82 -11.47 -1.24
CA ASN A 52 16.53 -12.24 -2.25
C ASN A 52 17.34 -13.41 -1.65
N GLU A 53 17.94 -13.21 -0.48
CA GLU A 53 18.93 -14.15 0.09
C GLU A 53 18.36 -15.04 1.19
N GLU A 54 17.35 -14.59 1.93
CA GLU A 54 16.89 -15.23 3.17
C GLU A 54 15.43 -15.68 3.13
N ALA A 55 14.57 -15.00 2.37
CA ALA A 55 13.12 -15.17 2.46
C ALA A 55 12.53 -16.40 1.75
N ASP A 56 13.34 -17.15 0.97
CA ASP A 56 12.94 -18.34 0.21
C ASP A 56 11.61 -18.16 -0.57
N LEU A 57 11.53 -17.05 -1.32
CA LEU A 57 10.31 -16.67 -2.03
C LEU A 57 10.08 -17.56 -3.25
N ASN A 58 8.87 -18.13 -3.33
CA ASN A 58 8.38 -18.67 -4.60
C ASN A 58 8.08 -17.54 -5.62
N PRO A 59 7.86 -17.85 -6.91
CA PRO A 59 7.62 -16.83 -7.94
C PRO A 59 6.49 -15.84 -7.61
N GLY A 60 5.39 -16.33 -7.03
CA GLY A 60 4.27 -15.48 -6.61
C GLY A 60 4.63 -14.57 -5.43
N GLY A 61 5.39 -15.07 -4.47
CA GLY A 61 5.93 -14.29 -3.36
C GLY A 61 6.86 -13.17 -3.85
N ARG A 62 7.75 -13.48 -4.80
CA ARG A 62 8.64 -12.50 -5.43
C ARG A 62 7.86 -11.40 -6.15
N PHE A 63 6.89 -11.79 -6.97
CA PHE A 63 6.01 -10.84 -7.67
C PHE A 63 5.20 -9.96 -6.69
N GLY A 64 4.63 -10.56 -5.63
CA GLY A 64 3.88 -9.83 -4.62
C GLY A 64 4.74 -8.81 -3.85
N GLN A 65 5.96 -9.17 -3.46
CA GLN A 65 6.87 -8.22 -2.80
C GLN A 65 7.33 -7.12 -3.75
N TYR A 66 7.61 -7.45 -5.01
CA TYR A 66 7.92 -6.45 -6.04
C TYR A 66 6.80 -5.41 -6.16
N GLN A 67 5.56 -5.86 -6.35
CA GLN A 67 4.38 -4.98 -6.46
C GLN A 67 4.19 -4.11 -5.21
N ARG A 68 4.36 -4.71 -4.02
CA ARG A 68 4.23 -4.00 -2.74
C ARG A 68 5.27 -2.89 -2.59
N ILE A 69 6.54 -3.19 -2.83
CA ILE A 69 7.62 -2.22 -2.67
C ILE A 69 7.52 -1.12 -3.74
N LEU A 70 7.21 -1.50 -4.98
CA LEU A 70 6.96 -0.54 -6.06
C LEU A 70 5.86 0.46 -5.67
N ASN A 71 4.74 0.00 -5.12
CA ASN A 71 3.67 0.89 -4.70
C ASN A 71 4.09 1.82 -3.55
N ILE A 72 4.90 1.35 -2.60
CA ILE A 72 5.43 2.20 -1.52
C ILE A 72 6.30 3.32 -2.12
N LEU A 73 7.14 3.00 -3.10
CA LEU A 73 7.99 3.98 -3.79
C LEU A 73 7.18 4.98 -4.63
N ILE A 74 6.15 4.53 -5.34
CA ILE A 74 5.20 5.40 -6.05
C ILE A 74 4.53 6.38 -5.07
N ASN A 75 4.06 5.89 -3.93
CA ASN A 75 3.45 6.74 -2.92
C ASN A 75 4.44 7.76 -2.36
N ARG A 76 5.71 7.37 -2.16
CA ARG A 76 6.77 8.29 -1.73
C ARG A 76 6.94 9.42 -2.74
N LEU A 77 7.12 9.12 -4.03
CA LEU A 77 7.23 10.13 -5.09
C LEU A 77 6.04 11.09 -5.10
N ARG A 78 4.82 10.56 -4.97
CA ARG A 78 3.60 11.39 -4.94
C ARG A 78 3.52 12.29 -3.71
N VAL A 79 3.88 11.77 -2.54
CA VAL A 79 3.89 12.55 -1.29
C VAL A 79 4.84 13.74 -1.41
N GLU A 80 6.07 13.53 -1.87
CA GLU A 80 7.04 14.61 -2.07
C GLU A 80 6.52 15.63 -3.09
N ALA A 81 5.97 15.19 -4.22
CA ALA A 81 5.41 16.10 -5.21
C ALA A 81 4.18 16.90 -4.70
N TRP A 82 3.36 16.32 -3.82
CA TRP A 82 2.28 17.06 -3.16
C TRP A 82 2.81 18.07 -2.15
N ILE A 83 3.84 17.74 -1.38
CA ILE A 83 4.50 18.66 -0.44
C ILE A 83 5.14 19.83 -1.21
N ASP A 84 5.80 19.56 -2.33
CA ASP A 84 6.38 20.60 -3.19
C ASP A 84 5.31 21.56 -3.74
N LYS A 85 4.16 21.01 -4.14
CA LYS A 85 3.03 21.78 -4.68
C LYS A 85 2.26 22.54 -3.60
N HIS A 86 2.21 21.98 -2.39
CA HIS A 86 1.48 22.48 -1.23
C HIS A 86 2.37 22.45 0.02
N PRO A 87 3.36 23.35 0.13
CA PRO A 87 4.28 23.38 1.27
C PRO A 87 3.58 23.55 2.63
N GLU A 88 2.39 24.16 2.63
CA GLU A 88 1.54 24.33 3.82
C GLU A 88 1.16 23.00 4.49
N ILE A 89 1.25 21.86 3.80
CA ILE A 89 1.08 20.52 4.40
C ILE A 89 2.06 20.32 5.57
N LEU A 90 3.26 20.89 5.48
CA LEU A 90 4.28 20.77 6.53
C LEU A 90 4.01 21.67 7.75
N ASP A 91 3.09 22.63 7.62
CA ASP A 91 2.68 23.52 8.71
C ASP A 91 1.52 22.93 9.55
N GLU A 92 0.91 21.82 9.11
CA GLU A 92 -0.21 21.18 9.81
C GLU A 92 0.23 20.58 11.16
N GLU A 93 -0.48 20.98 12.24
CA GLU A 93 -0.21 20.49 13.59
C GLU A 93 -1.15 19.33 13.98
N ILE A 94 -0.59 18.12 14.11
CA ILE A 94 -1.32 16.95 14.61
C ILE A 94 -1.44 17.01 16.14
N ASN A 95 -2.56 17.54 16.60
CA ASN A 95 -2.84 17.76 18.02
C ASN A 95 -3.37 16.50 18.72
N SER A 96 -2.72 16.10 19.82
CA SER A 96 -3.17 15.01 20.71
C SER A 96 -3.43 13.65 20.00
N PRO A 97 -2.46 13.10 19.25
CA PRO A 97 -2.63 11.80 18.60
C PRO A 97 -2.78 10.67 19.62
N VAL A 98 -3.71 9.74 19.35
CA VAL A 98 -3.84 8.50 20.11
C VAL A 98 -3.16 7.38 19.33
N VAL A 99 -2.10 6.81 19.92
CA VAL A 99 -1.34 5.72 19.32
C VAL A 99 -1.64 4.41 20.06
N ILE A 100 -2.14 3.41 19.35
CA ILE A 100 -2.39 2.06 19.89
C ILE A 100 -1.13 1.20 19.66
N ILE A 101 -0.50 0.75 20.74
CA ILE A 101 0.69 -0.10 20.70
C ILE A 101 0.39 -1.41 21.43
N GLY A 102 0.83 -2.53 20.86
CA GLY A 102 0.67 -3.84 21.48
C GLY A 102 1.06 -4.96 20.53
N LEU A 103 1.16 -6.18 21.05
CA LEU A 103 1.40 -7.37 20.23
C LEU A 103 0.19 -7.66 19.33
N GLN A 104 0.45 -8.36 18.22
CA GLN A 104 -0.60 -8.93 17.40
C GLN A 104 -1.55 -9.78 18.25
N ARG A 105 -2.85 -9.76 17.92
CA ARG A 105 -3.91 -10.56 18.57
C ARG A 105 -4.23 -10.18 20.02
N THR A 106 -3.98 -8.94 20.43
CA THR A 106 -4.33 -8.40 21.78
C THR A 106 -5.63 -7.59 21.80
N GLY A 107 -6.45 -7.66 20.74
CA GLY A 107 -7.69 -6.88 20.62
C GLY A 107 -7.49 -5.45 20.10
N SER A 108 -6.30 -5.09 19.61
CA SER A 108 -6.00 -3.77 19.06
C SER A 108 -6.93 -3.35 17.92
N THR A 109 -7.33 -4.27 17.03
CA THR A 109 -8.31 -4.01 15.96
C THR A 109 -9.68 -3.62 16.51
N PHE A 110 -10.15 -4.32 17.54
CA PHE A 110 -11.44 -4.02 18.19
C PHE A 110 -11.39 -2.64 18.87
N PHE A 111 -10.31 -2.38 19.61
CA PHE A 111 -10.12 -1.09 20.28
C PHE A 111 -9.99 0.07 19.27
N HIS A 112 -9.24 -0.11 18.19
CA HIS A 112 -9.13 0.86 17.10
C HIS A 112 -10.51 1.19 16.50
N ARG A 113 -11.34 0.17 16.23
CA ARG A 113 -12.70 0.37 15.69
C ARG A 113 -13.63 1.12 16.64
N ILE A 114 -13.50 0.91 17.95
CA ILE A 114 -14.27 1.68 18.95
C ILE A 114 -13.89 3.16 18.89
N LEU A 115 -12.60 3.48 18.84
CA LEU A 115 -12.14 4.86 18.75
C LEU A 115 -12.54 5.51 17.42
N ALA A 116 -12.42 4.77 16.31
CA ALA A 116 -12.79 5.24 14.97
C ALA A 116 -14.29 5.53 14.80
N ALA A 117 -15.16 4.94 15.65
CA ALA A 117 -16.59 5.22 15.62
C ALA A 117 -16.97 6.58 16.24
N ASP A 118 -16.05 7.22 16.97
CA ASP A 118 -16.25 8.54 17.56
C ASP A 118 -15.77 9.64 16.60
N THR A 119 -16.67 10.55 16.24
CA THR A 119 -16.43 11.62 15.25
C THR A 119 -15.38 12.64 15.68
N ARG A 120 -14.91 12.60 16.93
CA ARG A 120 -13.79 13.43 17.41
C ARG A 120 -12.44 12.91 16.93
N PHE A 121 -12.35 11.66 16.51
CA PHE A 121 -11.14 11.09 15.94
C PHE A 121 -11.22 11.04 14.42
N TYR A 122 -10.10 11.34 13.78
CA TYR A 122 -9.84 10.95 12.41
C TYR A 122 -9.05 9.64 12.44
N ALA A 123 -9.69 8.54 12.03
CA ALA A 123 -9.04 7.25 11.86
C ALA A 123 -8.85 7.00 10.37
N PRO A 124 -7.61 6.85 9.88
CA PRO A 124 -7.37 6.71 8.45
C PRO A 124 -7.97 5.38 7.96
N LEU A 125 -8.68 5.45 6.85
CA LEU A 125 -9.26 4.28 6.18
C LEU A 125 -8.15 3.46 5.53
N TRP A 126 -8.42 2.18 5.31
CA TRP A 126 -7.38 1.27 4.79
C TRP A 126 -6.81 1.76 3.45
N TYR A 127 -7.66 2.23 2.53
CA TYR A 127 -7.21 2.73 1.24
C TYR A 127 -6.38 4.01 1.36
N GLU A 128 -6.65 4.86 2.37
CA GLU A 128 -5.88 6.08 2.64
C GLU A 128 -4.48 5.73 3.13
N VAL A 129 -4.34 4.70 3.97
CA VAL A 129 -3.01 4.23 4.40
C VAL A 129 -2.29 3.49 3.26
N ARG A 130 -3.05 2.79 2.42
CA ARG A 130 -2.52 2.03 1.28
C ARG A 130 -1.99 2.94 0.17
N ASN A 131 -2.64 4.08 -0.08
CA ASN A 131 -2.29 5.08 -1.09
C ASN A 131 -2.59 6.51 -0.56
N PRO A 132 -1.72 7.07 0.30
CA PRO A 132 -1.99 8.32 1.01
C PRO A 132 -2.06 9.54 0.10
N ALA A 133 -1.24 9.57 -0.94
CA ALA A 133 -1.20 10.65 -1.91
C ALA A 133 -1.94 10.25 -3.21
N PRO A 134 -2.98 10.99 -3.62
CA PRO A 134 -3.63 10.77 -4.91
C PRO A 134 -2.72 11.18 -6.08
N GLU A 135 -3.17 10.93 -7.31
CA GLU A 135 -2.53 11.46 -8.53
C GLU A 135 -2.44 12.99 -8.50
N LEU A 136 -1.45 13.60 -9.17
CA LEU A 136 -1.22 15.06 -9.05
C LEU A 136 -2.28 15.95 -9.74
N ASP A 137 -3.08 15.37 -10.63
CA ASP A 137 -4.22 16.00 -11.31
C ASP A 137 -5.55 15.79 -10.57
N TRP A 138 -5.49 15.38 -9.30
CA TRP A 138 -6.66 15.07 -8.49
C TRP A 138 -7.66 16.22 -8.34
N ASP A 139 -8.94 15.87 -8.44
CA ASP A 139 -10.06 16.76 -8.10
C ASP A 139 -10.54 16.50 -6.66
N PHE A 140 -10.17 17.39 -5.75
CA PHE A 140 -10.59 17.34 -4.34
C PHE A 140 -12.08 17.64 -4.11
N SER A 141 -12.83 18.06 -5.13
CA SER A 141 -14.28 18.30 -5.02
C SER A 141 -15.13 17.06 -5.35
N GLY A 142 -14.52 16.05 -5.97
CA GLY A 142 -15.18 14.83 -6.42
C GLY A 142 -15.23 13.70 -5.38
N LYS A 143 -15.80 12.56 -5.78
CA LYS A 143 -15.68 11.30 -5.02
C LYS A 143 -14.22 10.83 -5.09
N ASP A 144 -13.69 10.34 -3.97
CA ASP A 144 -12.34 9.79 -3.93
C ASP A 144 -12.22 8.56 -4.86
N ALA A 145 -11.49 8.70 -5.96
CA ALA A 145 -11.29 7.64 -6.94
C ALA A 145 -10.45 6.46 -6.41
N ARG A 146 -9.72 6.62 -5.30
CA ARG A 146 -8.94 5.55 -4.67
C ARG A 146 -9.86 4.50 -4.05
N ILE A 147 -11.09 4.87 -3.67
CA ILE A 147 -12.10 3.94 -3.17
C ILE A 147 -12.38 2.87 -4.24
N THR A 148 -12.60 3.27 -5.49
CA THR A 148 -12.85 2.33 -6.60
C THR A 148 -11.67 1.38 -6.81
N SER A 149 -10.44 1.90 -6.77
CA SER A 149 -9.23 1.08 -6.88
C SER A 149 -9.08 0.13 -5.69
N ALA A 150 -9.41 0.57 -4.48
CA ALA A 150 -9.37 -0.24 -3.27
C ALA A 150 -10.42 -1.35 -3.28
N GLU A 151 -11.65 -1.06 -3.70
CA GLU A 151 -12.71 -2.06 -3.91
C GLU A 151 -12.25 -3.15 -4.88
N ALA A 152 -11.59 -2.77 -5.99
CA ALA A 152 -11.06 -3.71 -6.95
C ALA A 152 -9.90 -4.55 -6.38
N GLU A 153 -8.99 -3.94 -5.62
CA GLU A 153 -7.89 -4.63 -4.94
C GLU A 153 -8.42 -5.65 -3.93
N VAL A 154 -9.38 -5.26 -3.08
CA VAL A 154 -10.03 -6.15 -2.11
C VAL A 154 -10.76 -7.29 -2.82
N ALA A 155 -11.50 -7.00 -3.89
CA ALA A 155 -12.18 -8.04 -4.67
C ALA A 155 -11.20 -9.06 -5.25
N GLY A 156 -10.05 -8.60 -5.78
CA GLY A 156 -8.99 -9.47 -6.27
C GLY A 156 -8.38 -10.35 -5.18
N MET A 157 -8.11 -9.77 -4.00
CA MET A 157 -7.60 -10.52 -2.84
C MET A 157 -8.58 -11.61 -2.38
N LEU A 158 -9.87 -11.29 -2.31
CA LEU A 158 -10.90 -12.24 -1.90
C LEU A 158 -11.13 -13.34 -2.95
N ALA A 159 -11.00 -13.03 -4.24
CA ALA A 159 -11.06 -14.04 -5.29
C ALA A 159 -9.88 -15.01 -5.23
N ALA A 160 -8.67 -14.51 -4.92
CA ALA A 160 -7.47 -15.32 -4.79
C ALA A 160 -7.45 -16.16 -3.50
N ASN A 161 -8.01 -15.63 -2.41
CA ASN A 161 -8.15 -16.34 -1.14
C ASN A 161 -9.46 -15.94 -0.42
N PRO A 162 -10.54 -16.70 -0.62
CA PRO A 162 -11.84 -16.40 0.00
C PRO A 162 -11.82 -16.40 1.54
N GLU A 163 -10.92 -17.17 2.16
CA GLU A 163 -10.78 -17.22 3.63
C GLU A 163 -10.18 -15.94 4.22
N LEU A 164 -9.57 -15.09 3.39
CA LEU A 164 -8.95 -13.84 3.83
C LEU A 164 -9.96 -12.90 4.51
N ALA A 165 -11.22 -12.88 4.05
CA ALA A 165 -12.29 -12.08 4.66
C ALA A 165 -12.50 -12.41 6.15
N ALA A 166 -12.31 -13.67 6.55
CA ALA A 166 -12.49 -14.10 7.92
C ALA A 166 -11.31 -13.69 8.83
N ILE A 167 -10.13 -13.47 8.24
CA ILE A 167 -8.88 -13.15 8.97
C ILE A 167 -8.64 -11.63 9.01
N HIS A 168 -8.88 -10.95 7.89
CA HIS A 168 -8.71 -9.52 7.68
C HIS A 168 -9.96 -8.95 6.99
N PRO A 169 -10.97 -8.48 7.75
CA PRO A 169 -12.10 -7.78 7.17
C PRO A 169 -11.63 -6.41 6.68
N MET A 170 -11.50 -6.28 5.36
CA MET A 170 -11.14 -5.06 4.66
C MET A 170 -12.44 -4.43 4.16
N ASP A 171 -13.15 -3.71 5.03
CA ASP A 171 -14.26 -2.89 4.56
C ASP A 171 -13.66 -1.78 3.69
N PRO A 172 -14.10 -1.64 2.42
CA PRO A 172 -13.64 -0.57 1.53
C PRO A 172 -14.03 0.83 2.02
#